data_AF-A0A1V6IUI2-F1
#
_entry.id   AF-A0A1V6IUI2-F1
#
_cell.length_a   1.000
_cell.length_b   1.000
_cell.length_c   1.000
_cell.angle_alpha   90.00
_cell.angle_beta   90.00
_cell.angle_gamma   90.00
#
_symmetry.space_group_name_H-M   'P 1'
#
loop_
_entity.id
_entity.type
_entity.pdbx_description
1 polymer ?
#
loop_
_entity_poly.entity_id
_entity_poly.type
_entity_poly.pdbx_seq_one_letter_code
_entity_poly.pdbx_strand_id
1 'polypeptide(L)'
;MKEEVDEEDIAKVVSRWTGIPVARMLESEAQKLTKIEDYLKTRVVGQDEAIKAVANAIRRSRAGINEEKRPIGSFLFVGPTGVGKTELAKTLAEFMFDDENALIRLDMSEFMEKHSVSKILGAPAGYIGYDDSNQLIDRVRRRPYSVVLFDEIEKAHPDVFNILLQILDDGRLTDSKGRVINFKNTIIIMTSNLGNEVIKDYSIGFYDGSDAKKLAQAREVEMKDKIDHILREHFKLEFLNRIDEIVIFKSLSKEALNKIVELELDKVSQRLAVKGIKFKATAKLKKFLTDKGYDVTFGARPLKRVIQNQLLDELALQIIEGKIKEGETVISDIDNNKVVFRLEEKVPAKIKH
;
A
#
# COMPACT_ATOMS: atom_id res chain seq x y z
N MET A 1 -42.16 17.92 20.56
CA MET A 1 -40.71 17.66 20.44
C MET A 1 -40.53 16.72 19.27
N LYS A 2 -39.59 16.97 18.36
CA LYS A 2 -39.21 15.98 17.34
C LYS A 2 -38.50 14.84 18.09
N GLU A 3 -38.99 13.61 17.93
CA GLU A 3 -38.42 12.40 18.59
C GLU A 3 -37.38 11.68 17.72
N GLU A 4 -37.18 12.09 16.47
CA GLU A 4 -36.19 11.51 15.57
C GLU A 4 -34.98 12.43 15.43
N VAL A 5 -33.79 11.85 15.61
CA VAL A 5 -32.51 12.50 15.37
C VAL A 5 -32.26 12.50 13.87
N ASP A 6 -32.18 13.69 13.27
CA ASP A 6 -31.83 13.85 11.85
C ASP A 6 -30.33 14.11 11.64
N GLU A 7 -29.89 14.11 10.38
CA GLU A 7 -28.47 14.34 10.02
C GLU A 7 -27.97 15.71 10.50
N GLU A 8 -28.85 16.70 10.61
CA GLU A 8 -28.50 18.03 11.13
C GLU A 8 -28.21 17.99 12.63
N ASP A 9 -28.97 17.20 13.40
CA ASP A 9 -28.73 17.02 14.83
C ASP A 9 -27.40 16.31 15.10
N ILE A 10 -27.05 15.30 14.32
CA ILE A 10 -25.74 14.63 14.39
C ILE A 10 -24.62 15.62 14.03
N ALA A 11 -24.78 16.38 12.94
CA ALA A 11 -23.80 17.36 12.51
C ALA A 11 -23.54 18.43 13.59
N LYS A 12 -24.60 18.92 14.27
CA LYS A 12 -24.49 19.88 15.38
C LYS A 12 -23.71 19.31 16.56
N VAL A 13 -23.93 18.05 16.93
CA VAL A 13 -23.20 17.39 18.03
C VAL A 13 -21.73 17.21 17.67
N VAL A 14 -21.42 16.72 16.46
CA VAL A 14 -20.05 16.53 15.99
C VAL A 14 -19.30 17.85 15.91
N SER A 15 -19.90 18.89 15.32
CA SER A 15 -19.29 20.23 15.28
C SER A 15 -19.08 20.85 16.65
N ARG A 16 -19.98 20.60 17.61
CA ARG A 16 -19.84 21.10 18.98
C ARG A 16 -18.72 20.40 19.74
N TRP A 17 -18.47 19.11 19.49
CA TRP A 17 -17.36 18.37 20.11
C TRP A 17 -16.00 18.72 19.49
N THR A 18 -15.93 18.90 18.17
CA THR A 18 -14.67 19.19 17.48
C THR A 18 -14.35 20.69 17.42
N GLY A 19 -15.34 21.56 17.60
CA GLY A 19 -15.23 23.00 17.40
C GLY A 19 -15.18 23.43 15.92
N ILE A 20 -15.35 22.49 14.98
CA ILE A 20 -15.22 22.72 13.54
C ILE A 20 -16.59 22.50 12.85
N PRO A 21 -17.11 23.46 12.08
CA PRO A 21 -18.34 23.26 11.30
C PRO A 21 -18.24 22.06 10.34
N VAL A 22 -19.24 21.17 10.32
CA VAL A 22 -19.23 19.95 9.47
C VAL A 22 -19.01 20.30 7.99
N ALA A 23 -19.62 21.39 7.51
CA ALA A 23 -19.41 21.88 6.14
C ALA A 23 -17.92 22.19 5.85
N ARG A 24 -17.19 22.79 6.82
CA ARG A 24 -15.75 23.04 6.68
C ARG A 24 -14.93 21.75 6.77
N MET A 25 -15.36 20.77 7.57
CA MET A 25 -14.73 19.45 7.61
C MET A 25 -14.85 18.76 6.24
N LEU A 26 -16.05 18.76 5.64
CA LEU A 26 -16.29 18.20 4.31
C LEU A 26 -15.52 18.94 3.20
N GLU A 27 -15.46 20.28 3.25
CA GLU A 27 -14.66 21.07 2.30
C GLU A 27 -13.17 20.74 2.41
N SER A 28 -12.64 20.58 3.63
CA SER A 28 -11.25 20.19 3.85
C SER A 28 -10.96 18.77 3.34
N GLU A 29 -11.92 17.85 3.48
CA GLU A 29 -11.81 16.47 2.99
C GLU A 29 -11.83 16.44 1.45
N ALA A 30 -12.72 17.21 0.81
CA ALA A 30 -12.77 17.34 -0.64
C ALA A 30 -11.45 17.90 -1.20
N GLN A 31 -10.90 18.96 -0.58
CA GLN A 31 -9.59 19.49 -0.96
C GLN A 31 -8.47 18.46 -0.77
N LYS A 32 -8.51 17.67 0.31
CA LYS A 32 -7.55 16.56 0.54
C LYS A 32 -7.58 15.59 -0.64
N LEU A 33 -8.77 15.15 -1.06
CA LEU A 33 -8.98 14.21 -2.17
C LEU A 33 -8.52 14.72 -3.54
N THR A 34 -8.42 16.04 -3.75
CA THR A 34 -7.85 16.58 -5.00
C THR A 34 -6.35 16.30 -5.14
N LYS A 35 -5.65 16.04 -4.03
CA LYS A 35 -4.21 15.80 -3.96
C LYS A 35 -3.85 14.34 -3.67
N ILE A 36 -4.83 13.43 -3.77
CA ILE A 36 -4.62 12.02 -3.41
C ILE A 36 -3.51 11.39 -4.26
N GLU A 37 -3.46 11.62 -5.57
CA GLU A 37 -2.38 11.05 -6.40
C GLU A 37 -1.01 11.57 -5.99
N ASP A 38 -0.87 12.87 -5.75
CA ASP A 38 0.40 13.47 -5.36
C ASP A 38 0.90 12.89 -4.05
N TYR A 39 0.01 12.73 -3.07
CA TYR A 39 0.34 12.09 -1.80
C TYR A 39 0.74 10.62 -1.99
N LEU A 40 -0.05 9.83 -2.71
CA LEU A 40 0.24 8.41 -2.93
C LEU A 40 1.58 8.22 -3.67
N LYS A 41 1.92 9.11 -4.63
CA LYS A 41 3.18 9.08 -5.39
C LYS A 41 4.43 9.36 -4.55
N THR A 42 4.29 9.97 -3.38
CA THR A 42 5.44 10.19 -2.48
C THR A 42 6.06 8.88 -1.99
N ARG A 43 5.25 7.81 -1.90
CA ARG A 43 5.67 6.48 -1.42
C ARG A 43 5.58 5.39 -2.49
N VAL A 44 4.59 5.48 -3.39
CA VAL A 44 4.35 4.48 -4.43
C VAL A 44 4.94 4.97 -5.75
N VAL A 45 6.07 4.40 -6.13
CA VAL A 45 6.85 4.85 -7.29
C VAL A 45 6.57 3.99 -8.52
N GLY A 46 6.36 4.64 -9.68
CA GLY A 46 6.28 3.96 -10.98
C GLY A 46 4.94 3.27 -11.26
N GLN A 47 3.91 3.53 -10.45
CA GLN A 47 2.58 2.91 -10.56
C GLN A 47 1.49 3.98 -10.79
N ASP A 48 1.73 4.93 -11.69
CA ASP A 48 0.85 6.09 -11.91
C ASP A 48 -0.57 5.70 -12.31
N GLU A 49 -0.73 4.69 -13.16
CA GLU A 49 -2.05 4.17 -13.57
C GLU A 49 -2.81 3.56 -12.40
N ALA A 50 -2.12 2.79 -11.55
CA ALA A 50 -2.72 2.17 -10.37
C ALA A 50 -3.19 3.23 -9.36
N ILE A 51 -2.34 4.23 -9.10
CA ILE A 51 -2.66 5.35 -8.22
C ILE A 51 -3.88 6.11 -8.76
N LYS A 52 -3.92 6.39 -10.07
CA LYS A 52 -5.04 7.09 -10.71
C LYS A 52 -6.35 6.31 -10.64
N ALA A 53 -6.31 4.99 -10.85
CA ALA A 53 -7.50 4.14 -10.75
C ALA A 53 -8.10 4.17 -9.33
N VAL A 54 -7.25 3.97 -8.31
CA VAL A 54 -7.65 4.02 -6.90
C VAL A 54 -8.19 5.40 -6.52
N ALA A 55 -7.48 6.47 -6.91
CA ALA A 55 -7.89 7.85 -6.65
C ALA A 55 -9.28 8.17 -7.24
N ASN A 56 -9.52 7.76 -8.48
CA ASN A 56 -10.81 7.98 -9.15
C ASN A 56 -11.94 7.24 -8.46
N ALA A 57 -11.74 5.97 -8.10
CA ALA A 57 -12.76 5.17 -7.40
C ALA A 57 -13.15 5.79 -6.04
N ILE A 58 -12.16 6.25 -5.27
CA ILE A 58 -12.41 6.90 -3.98
C ILE A 58 -13.15 8.23 -4.18
N ARG A 59 -12.78 9.03 -5.18
CA ARG A 59 -13.50 10.28 -5.49
C ARG A 59 -14.95 10.02 -5.89
N ARG A 60 -15.24 8.98 -6.68
CA ARG A 60 -16.63 8.61 -7.04
C ARG A 60 -17.46 8.25 -5.80
N SER A 61 -16.87 7.48 -4.89
CA SER A 61 -17.50 7.11 -3.61
C SER A 61 -17.80 8.33 -2.74
N ARG A 62 -16.81 9.21 -2.57
CA ARG A 62 -16.95 10.42 -1.74
C ARG A 62 -17.84 11.49 -2.35
N ALA A 63 -17.98 11.52 -3.67
CA ALA A 63 -18.95 12.37 -4.35
C ALA A 63 -20.40 11.84 -4.27
N GLY A 64 -20.63 10.67 -3.63
CA GLY A 64 -21.96 10.08 -3.50
C GLY A 64 -22.52 9.52 -4.82
N ILE A 65 -21.65 9.22 -5.79
CA ILE A 65 -22.03 8.71 -7.12
C ILE A 65 -21.97 7.16 -7.15
N ASN A 66 -21.37 6.54 -6.13
CA ASN A 66 -21.38 5.08 -5.96
C ASN A 66 -22.61 4.61 -5.15
N GLU A 67 -22.86 3.30 -5.17
CA GLU A 67 -23.91 2.65 -4.39
C GLU A 67 -23.68 2.78 -2.87
N GLU A 68 -24.64 3.38 -2.14
CA GLU A 68 -24.56 3.69 -0.69
C GLU A 68 -24.42 2.47 0.25
N LYS A 69 -24.62 1.25 -0.27
CA LYS A 69 -24.56 0.03 0.54
C LYS A 69 -23.18 -0.61 0.55
N ARG A 70 -22.27 -0.22 -0.33
CA ARG A 70 -21.00 -0.92 -0.55
C ARG A 70 -19.85 -0.25 0.23
N PRO A 71 -18.70 -0.91 0.38
CA PRO A 71 -17.48 -0.28 0.90
C PRO A 71 -17.10 0.97 0.11
N ILE A 72 -16.23 1.82 0.67
CA ILE A 72 -15.75 3.05 0.01
C ILE A 72 -15.16 2.75 -1.37
N GLY A 73 -14.47 1.62 -1.49
CA GLY A 73 -14.05 1.07 -2.77
C GLY A 73 -13.54 -0.36 -2.60
N SER A 74 -13.68 -1.17 -3.65
CA SER A 74 -13.13 -2.52 -3.72
C SER A 74 -12.15 -2.68 -4.89
N PHE A 75 -10.96 -3.18 -4.58
CA PHE A 75 -9.86 -3.24 -5.55
C PHE A 75 -9.24 -4.64 -5.61
N LEU A 76 -8.94 -5.11 -6.82
CA LEU A 76 -8.08 -6.27 -7.04
C LEU A 76 -6.76 -5.83 -7.66
N PHE A 77 -5.70 -5.84 -6.85
CA PHE A 77 -4.34 -5.47 -7.24
C PHE A 77 -3.61 -6.67 -7.82
N VAL A 78 -3.40 -6.67 -9.13
CA VAL A 78 -2.76 -7.75 -9.89
C VAL A 78 -1.37 -7.31 -10.30
N GLY A 79 -0.34 -8.13 -10.06
CA GLY A 79 1.00 -7.85 -10.56
C GLY A 79 2.13 -8.50 -9.78
N PRO A 80 3.39 -8.34 -10.22
CA PRO A 80 4.52 -9.04 -9.61
C PRO A 80 4.72 -8.71 -8.13
N THR A 81 5.46 -9.56 -7.42
CA THR A 81 5.82 -9.26 -6.02
C THR A 81 6.77 -8.06 -5.94
N GLY A 82 6.67 -7.26 -4.87
CA GLY A 82 7.62 -6.17 -4.62
C GLY A 82 7.48 -4.93 -5.52
N VAL A 83 6.40 -4.79 -6.27
CA VAL A 83 6.15 -3.63 -7.17
C VAL A 83 5.37 -2.48 -6.53
N GLY A 84 4.83 -2.66 -5.32
CA GLY A 84 4.15 -1.59 -4.56
C GLY A 84 2.70 -1.84 -4.15
N LYS A 85 2.12 -3.02 -4.41
CA LYS A 85 0.72 -3.36 -4.04
C LYS A 85 0.39 -3.07 -2.57
N THR A 86 1.17 -3.64 -1.65
CA THR A 86 1.01 -3.43 -0.20
C THR A 86 1.40 -2.02 0.24
N GLU A 87 2.36 -1.39 -0.44
CA GLU A 87 2.77 -0.01 -0.12
C GLU A 87 1.66 0.98 -0.47
N LEU A 88 0.94 0.76 -1.57
CA LEU A 88 -0.24 1.54 -1.91
C LEU A 88 -1.35 1.38 -0.87
N ALA A 89 -1.62 0.16 -0.40
CA ALA A 89 -2.60 -0.07 0.66
C ALA A 89 -2.24 0.67 1.96
N LYS A 90 -0.97 0.65 2.37
CA LYS A 90 -0.48 1.38 3.56
C LYS A 90 -0.59 2.88 3.41
N THR A 91 -0.09 3.41 2.30
CA THR A 91 -0.11 4.84 2.00
C THR A 91 -1.55 5.35 1.90
N LEU A 92 -2.44 4.51 1.39
CA LEU A 92 -3.87 4.83 1.34
C LEU A 92 -4.53 4.84 2.72
N ALA A 93 -4.16 3.92 3.62
CA ALA A 93 -4.64 3.92 4.99
C ALA A 93 -4.21 5.20 5.73
N GLU A 94 -2.93 5.58 5.59
CA GLU A 94 -2.40 6.83 6.12
C GLU A 94 -3.13 8.05 5.55
N PHE A 95 -3.32 8.09 4.23
CA PHE A 95 -3.98 9.22 3.59
C PHE A 95 -5.46 9.36 3.99
N MET A 96 -6.20 8.25 4.00
CA MET A 96 -7.65 8.27 4.21
C MET A 96 -8.04 8.38 5.68
N PHE A 97 -7.22 7.84 6.58
CA PHE A 97 -7.56 7.69 8.00
C PHE A 97 -6.53 8.28 8.95
N ASP A 98 -5.51 8.97 8.42
CA ASP A 98 -4.43 9.61 9.19
C ASP A 98 -3.70 8.65 10.15
N ASP A 99 -3.74 7.34 9.86
CA ASP A 99 -3.10 6.26 10.63
C ASP A 99 -2.73 5.09 9.71
N GLU A 100 -1.44 4.82 9.53
CA GLU A 100 -0.97 3.61 8.82
C GLU A 100 -1.48 2.31 9.46
N ASN A 101 -1.72 2.31 10.79
CA ASN A 101 -2.25 1.15 11.52
C ASN A 101 -3.76 0.96 11.29
N ALA A 102 -4.42 1.84 10.52
CA ALA A 102 -5.76 1.59 10.00
C ALA A 102 -5.77 0.51 8.89
N LEU A 103 -4.60 -0.01 8.50
CA LEU A 103 -4.48 -1.19 7.64
C LEU A 103 -4.69 -2.49 8.43
N ILE A 104 -5.78 -3.18 8.16
CA ILE A 104 -6.07 -4.54 8.62
C ILE A 104 -5.62 -5.51 7.53
N ARG A 105 -4.49 -6.18 7.73
CA ARG A 105 -3.97 -7.17 6.78
C ARG A 105 -4.33 -8.59 7.21
N LEU A 106 -4.78 -9.38 6.24
CA LEU A 106 -4.98 -10.83 6.33
C LEU A 106 -4.21 -11.50 5.19
N ASP A 107 -3.39 -12.49 5.52
CA ASP A 107 -2.69 -13.33 4.53
C ASP A 107 -3.58 -14.50 4.16
N MET A 108 -4.02 -14.58 2.90
CA MET A 108 -4.96 -15.61 2.46
C MET A 108 -4.34 -17.01 2.40
N SER A 109 -3.02 -17.13 2.50
CA SER A 109 -2.34 -18.41 2.73
C SER A 109 -2.69 -19.02 4.09
N GLU A 110 -3.06 -18.22 5.10
CA GLU A 110 -3.57 -18.73 6.38
C GLU A 110 -5.00 -19.27 6.28
N PHE A 111 -5.68 -19.01 5.15
CA PHE A 111 -7.09 -19.34 4.91
C PHE A 111 -7.29 -20.37 3.79
N MET A 112 -6.28 -21.18 3.49
CA MET A 112 -6.32 -22.20 2.43
C MET A 112 -7.26 -23.38 2.75
N GLU A 113 -7.49 -23.64 4.04
CA GLU A 113 -8.25 -24.81 4.50
C GLU A 113 -9.64 -24.43 5.00
N LYS A 114 -10.65 -25.26 4.74
CA LYS A 114 -12.05 -24.94 5.09
C LYS A 114 -12.26 -24.51 6.55
N HIS A 115 -11.59 -25.17 7.50
CA HIS A 115 -11.76 -24.86 8.92
C HIS A 115 -11.14 -23.52 9.32
N SER A 116 -10.11 -23.05 8.63
CA SER A 116 -9.45 -21.77 8.89
C SER A 116 -10.34 -20.56 8.55
N VAL A 117 -11.32 -20.73 7.65
CA VAL A 117 -12.32 -19.70 7.29
C VAL A 117 -13.12 -19.25 8.51
N SER A 118 -13.35 -20.15 9.47
CA SER A 118 -14.04 -19.82 10.72
C SER A 118 -13.30 -18.75 11.54
N LYS A 119 -11.98 -18.56 11.37
CA LYS A 119 -11.22 -17.49 12.05
C LYS A 119 -11.61 -16.09 11.57
N ILE A 120 -12.20 -15.95 10.37
CA ILE A 120 -12.72 -14.67 9.85
C ILE A 120 -14.03 -14.31 10.56
N LEU A 121 -14.94 -15.28 10.67
CA LEU A 121 -16.30 -15.10 11.24
C LEU A 121 -16.35 -15.28 12.77
N GLY A 122 -15.32 -15.91 13.34
CA GLY A 122 -15.29 -16.45 14.69
C GLY A 122 -15.87 -17.86 14.79
N ALA A 123 -15.33 -18.66 15.71
CA ALA A 123 -15.86 -19.99 16.00
C ALA A 123 -17.26 -19.88 16.65
N PRO A 124 -18.20 -20.77 16.30
CA PRO A 124 -19.49 -20.87 16.98
C PRO A 124 -19.32 -21.22 18.47
N ALA A 125 -20.34 -20.93 19.29
CA ALA A 125 -20.34 -21.31 20.69
C ALA A 125 -20.17 -22.84 20.86
N GLY A 126 -19.17 -23.26 21.67
CA GLY A 126 -18.89 -24.67 21.96
C GLY A 126 -17.78 -25.33 21.14
N TYR A 127 -17.10 -24.61 20.23
CA TYR A 127 -15.94 -25.12 19.47
C TYR A 127 -14.60 -24.63 20.04
N ILE A 128 -13.54 -25.43 19.87
CA ILE A 128 -12.16 -25.03 20.19
C ILE A 128 -11.79 -23.80 19.33
N GLY A 129 -11.32 -22.72 19.95
CA GLY A 129 -11.09 -21.43 19.28
C GLY A 129 -12.22 -20.40 19.46
N TYR A 130 -13.21 -20.67 20.32
CA TYR A 130 -14.27 -19.70 20.70
C TYR A 130 -13.74 -18.38 21.28
N ASP A 131 -12.58 -18.43 21.95
CA ASP A 131 -11.89 -17.26 22.52
C ASP A 131 -10.73 -16.74 21.62
N ASP A 132 -10.45 -17.41 20.49
CA ASP A 132 -9.48 -16.89 19.53
C ASP A 132 -10.08 -15.66 18.86
N SER A 133 -9.40 -14.52 19.02
CA SER A 133 -9.86 -13.23 18.52
C SER A 133 -10.24 -13.30 17.04
N ASN A 134 -11.48 -12.97 16.70
CA ASN A 134 -11.95 -12.90 15.32
C ASN A 134 -11.11 -11.88 14.56
N GLN A 135 -10.16 -12.35 13.73
CA GLN A 135 -9.09 -11.47 13.22
C GLN A 135 -9.64 -10.30 12.40
N LEU A 136 -10.67 -10.54 11.57
CA LEU A 136 -11.26 -9.47 10.77
C LEU A 136 -12.36 -8.74 11.54
N ILE A 137 -13.34 -9.49 12.06
CA ILE A 137 -14.57 -8.92 12.64
C ILE A 137 -14.27 -8.03 13.85
N ASP A 138 -13.42 -8.46 14.78
CA ASP A 138 -13.12 -7.61 15.94
C ASP A 138 -12.27 -6.39 15.58
N ARG A 139 -11.37 -6.52 14.59
CA ARG A 139 -10.55 -5.39 14.13
C ARG A 139 -11.40 -4.34 13.43
N VAL A 140 -12.29 -4.74 12.52
CA VAL A 140 -13.20 -3.81 11.82
C VAL A 140 -14.23 -3.21 12.78
N ARG A 141 -14.75 -3.99 13.73
CA ARG A 141 -15.65 -3.47 14.77
C ARG A 141 -14.99 -2.40 15.64
N ARG A 142 -13.71 -2.58 15.98
CA ARG A 142 -12.93 -1.58 16.75
C ARG A 142 -12.48 -0.40 15.88
N ARG A 143 -12.27 -0.61 14.58
CA ARG A 143 -11.80 0.38 13.60
C ARG A 143 -12.63 0.28 12.30
N PRO A 144 -13.85 0.84 12.29
CA PRO A 144 -14.76 0.74 11.14
C PRO A 144 -14.28 1.58 9.94
N TYR A 145 -13.43 2.58 10.19
CA TYR A 145 -12.69 3.34 9.17
C TYR A 145 -11.31 2.70 9.01
N SER A 146 -11.17 1.86 7.99
CA SER A 146 -9.95 1.07 7.80
C SER A 146 -9.76 0.63 6.34
N VAL A 147 -8.52 0.32 5.99
CA VAL A 147 -8.20 -0.42 4.77
C VAL A 147 -8.09 -1.89 5.15
N VAL A 148 -8.88 -2.76 4.52
CA VAL A 148 -8.81 -4.21 4.71
C VAL A 148 -8.07 -4.82 3.52
N LEU A 149 -6.91 -5.40 3.78
CA LEU A 149 -6.03 -5.99 2.77
C LEU A 149 -6.05 -7.52 2.87
N PHE A 150 -6.63 -8.16 1.85
CA PHE A 150 -6.58 -9.60 1.63
C PHE A 150 -5.41 -9.92 0.69
N ASP A 151 -4.29 -10.34 1.24
CA ASP A 151 -3.06 -10.58 0.48
C ASP A 151 -3.07 -12.00 -0.13
N GLU A 152 -2.63 -12.15 -1.38
CA GLU A 152 -2.57 -13.42 -2.12
C GLU A 152 -3.92 -14.15 -2.22
N ILE A 153 -4.96 -13.42 -2.64
CA ILE A 153 -6.35 -13.88 -2.65
C ILE A 153 -6.59 -15.17 -3.44
N GLU A 154 -5.75 -15.47 -4.45
CA GLU A 154 -5.81 -16.72 -5.20
C GLU A 154 -5.56 -17.97 -4.36
N LYS A 155 -4.94 -17.84 -3.17
CA LYS A 155 -4.65 -18.94 -2.24
C LYS A 155 -5.81 -19.26 -1.31
N ALA A 156 -6.77 -18.34 -1.16
CA ALA A 156 -7.88 -18.51 -0.23
C ALA A 156 -8.75 -19.74 -0.58
N HIS A 157 -9.29 -20.39 0.45
CA HIS A 157 -10.33 -21.39 0.27
C HIS A 157 -11.58 -20.77 -0.39
N PRO A 158 -12.31 -21.48 -1.27
CA PRO A 158 -13.51 -20.99 -1.94
C PRO A 158 -14.58 -20.36 -1.02
N ASP A 159 -14.72 -20.88 0.20
CA ASP A 159 -15.70 -20.35 1.18
C ASP A 159 -15.38 -18.91 1.65
N VAL A 160 -14.12 -18.44 1.52
CA VAL A 160 -13.76 -17.04 1.79
C VAL A 160 -14.43 -16.09 0.81
N PHE A 161 -14.60 -16.50 -0.45
CA PHE A 161 -15.24 -15.65 -1.47
C PHE A 161 -16.72 -15.42 -1.18
N ASN A 162 -17.41 -16.37 -0.55
CA ASN A 162 -18.80 -16.18 -0.11
C ASN A 162 -18.90 -15.07 0.95
N ILE A 163 -17.94 -15.02 1.87
CA ILE A 163 -17.82 -13.95 2.88
C ILE A 163 -17.53 -12.61 2.20
N LEU A 164 -16.59 -12.59 1.24
CA LEU A 164 -16.25 -11.38 0.51
C LEU A 164 -17.43 -10.84 -0.29
N LEU A 165 -18.22 -11.70 -0.95
CA LEU A 165 -19.43 -11.28 -1.66
C LEU A 165 -20.39 -10.53 -0.73
N GLN A 166 -20.62 -11.01 0.50
CA GLN A 166 -21.47 -10.32 1.46
C GLN A 166 -20.93 -8.92 1.81
N ILE A 167 -19.61 -8.82 2.03
CA ILE A 167 -18.95 -7.53 2.29
C ILE A 167 -19.07 -6.59 1.09
N LEU A 168 -18.83 -7.10 -0.12
CA LEU A 168 -18.78 -6.30 -1.34
C LEU A 168 -20.17 -5.87 -1.83
N ASP A 169 -21.22 -6.64 -1.55
CA ASP A 169 -22.60 -6.37 -1.98
C ASP A 169 -23.33 -5.47 -0.97
N ASP A 170 -23.30 -5.84 0.31
CA ASP A 170 -24.13 -5.21 1.34
C ASP A 170 -23.33 -4.29 2.29
N GLY A 171 -22.01 -4.25 2.14
CA GLY A 171 -21.13 -3.50 3.04
C GLY A 171 -21.25 -4.00 4.48
N ARG A 172 -21.62 -5.28 4.66
CA ARG A 172 -21.91 -5.87 5.97
C ARG A 172 -21.42 -7.31 6.02
N LEU A 173 -21.11 -7.78 7.22
CA LEU A 173 -20.79 -9.18 7.48
C LEU A 173 -21.46 -9.61 8.77
N THR A 174 -22.08 -10.79 8.76
CA THR A 174 -22.67 -11.38 9.96
C THR A 174 -21.71 -12.40 10.56
N ASP A 175 -21.38 -12.25 11.84
CA ASP A 175 -20.51 -13.20 12.54
C ASP A 175 -21.26 -14.48 12.94
N SER A 176 -20.52 -15.47 13.46
CA SER A 176 -21.11 -16.75 13.89
C SER A 176 -22.06 -16.64 15.09
N LYS A 177 -22.11 -15.48 15.76
CA LYS A 177 -23.01 -15.15 16.87
C LYS A 177 -24.21 -14.32 16.42
N GLY A 178 -24.38 -14.09 15.10
CA GLY A 178 -25.46 -13.30 14.53
C GLY A 178 -25.27 -11.78 14.63
N ARG A 179 -24.10 -11.29 15.05
CA ARG A 179 -23.80 -9.86 15.12
C ARG A 179 -23.46 -9.35 13.72
N VAL A 180 -24.06 -8.24 13.32
CA VAL A 180 -23.82 -7.60 12.01
C VAL A 180 -22.75 -6.51 12.15
N ILE A 181 -21.71 -6.60 11.35
CA ILE A 181 -20.57 -5.68 11.33
C ILE A 181 -20.66 -4.85 10.05
N ASN A 182 -20.37 -3.56 10.16
CA ASN A 182 -20.44 -2.61 9.05
C ASN A 182 -19.06 -2.42 8.39
N PHE A 183 -19.01 -2.61 7.07
CA PHE A 183 -17.85 -2.43 6.18
C PHE A 183 -18.01 -1.25 5.21
N LYS A 184 -19.12 -0.49 5.25
CA LYS A 184 -19.36 0.65 4.36
C LYS A 184 -18.26 1.73 4.43
N ASN A 185 -17.63 1.89 5.59
CA ASN A 185 -16.56 2.86 5.81
C ASN A 185 -15.15 2.28 5.58
N THR A 186 -15.07 1.09 4.99
CA THR A 186 -13.79 0.43 4.70
C THR A 186 -13.41 0.55 3.24
N ILE A 187 -12.11 0.46 2.96
CA ILE A 187 -11.58 0.23 1.62
C ILE A 187 -11.11 -1.22 1.55
N ILE A 188 -11.66 -2.00 0.62
CA ILE A 188 -11.31 -3.40 0.44
C ILE A 188 -10.25 -3.52 -0.65
N ILE A 189 -9.09 -4.08 -0.32
CA ILE A 189 -8.03 -4.35 -1.26
C ILE A 189 -7.72 -5.84 -1.22
N MET A 190 -7.71 -6.47 -2.39
CA MET A 190 -7.24 -7.84 -2.57
C MET A 190 -5.99 -7.78 -3.42
N THR A 191 -4.92 -8.49 -3.06
CA THR A 191 -3.76 -8.62 -3.92
C THR A 191 -3.76 -9.99 -4.57
N SER A 192 -3.26 -10.06 -5.80
CA SER A 192 -3.03 -11.33 -6.48
C SER A 192 -1.72 -11.32 -7.24
N ASN A 193 -1.09 -12.49 -7.31
CA ASN A 193 0.08 -12.75 -8.15
C ASN A 193 -0.30 -13.46 -9.46
N LEU A 194 -1.59 -13.60 -9.78
CA LEU A 194 -2.05 -14.09 -11.08
C LEU A 194 -1.60 -13.16 -12.22
N GLY A 195 -1.33 -13.71 -13.40
CA GLY A 195 -0.93 -12.92 -14.57
C GLY A 195 0.49 -12.33 -14.50
N ASN A 196 1.30 -12.70 -13.49
CA ASN A 196 2.66 -12.17 -13.33
C ASN A 196 3.57 -12.42 -14.54
N GLU A 197 3.49 -13.59 -15.15
CA GLU A 197 4.29 -13.92 -16.33
C GLU A 197 3.92 -13.02 -17.52
N VAL A 198 2.61 -12.85 -17.76
CA VAL A 198 2.10 -11.93 -18.79
C VAL A 198 2.58 -10.51 -18.53
N ILE A 199 2.47 -10.00 -17.30
CA ILE A 199 2.90 -8.63 -16.98
C ILE A 199 4.41 -8.46 -17.22
N LYS A 200 5.22 -9.46 -16.85
CA LYS A 200 6.67 -9.42 -17.08
C LYS A 200 7.02 -9.38 -18.56
N ASP A 201 6.45 -10.28 -19.35
CA ASP A 201 6.74 -10.39 -20.79
C ASP A 201 6.40 -9.10 -21.54
N TYR A 202 5.28 -8.46 -21.17
CA TYR A 202 4.83 -7.22 -21.78
C TYR A 202 5.58 -5.98 -21.27
N SER A 203 6.21 -6.05 -20.08
CA SER A 203 7.00 -4.96 -19.51
C SER A 203 8.43 -4.87 -20.07
N ILE A 204 8.96 -5.93 -20.68
CA ILE A 204 10.38 -6.03 -21.12
C ILE A 204 10.62 -5.44 -22.53
N GLY A 205 9.56 -5.08 -23.28
CA GLY A 205 9.69 -4.55 -24.64
C GLY A 205 10.09 -3.06 -24.70
N PHE A 206 11.37 -2.76 -24.95
CA PHE A 206 11.81 -1.43 -25.37
C PHE A 206 11.47 -1.19 -26.85
N TYR A 207 10.92 -0.02 -27.16
CA TYR A 207 10.65 0.40 -28.53
C TYR A 207 11.26 1.77 -28.81
N ASP A 208 12.23 1.79 -29.72
CA ASP A 208 12.70 3.01 -30.38
C ASP A 208 11.96 3.16 -31.72
N GLY A 209 11.36 4.33 -31.96
CA GLY A 209 10.74 4.68 -33.25
C GLY A 209 9.43 5.48 -33.15
N SER A 210 9.02 6.10 -34.26
CA SER A 210 7.81 6.94 -34.36
C SER A 210 6.49 6.17 -34.15
N ASP A 211 6.48 4.85 -34.30
CA ASP A 211 5.32 3.97 -34.07
C ASP A 211 5.27 3.34 -32.66
N ALA A 212 6.27 3.63 -31.81
CA ALA A 212 6.40 3.06 -30.48
C ALA A 212 5.14 3.27 -29.60
N LYS A 213 4.49 4.42 -29.71
CA LYS A 213 3.30 4.74 -28.90
C LYS A 213 2.07 3.92 -29.29
N LYS A 214 1.86 3.67 -30.59
CA LYS A 214 0.75 2.84 -31.08
C LYS A 214 0.97 1.37 -30.72
N LEU A 215 2.20 0.88 -30.89
CA LEU A 215 2.56 -0.48 -30.49
C LEU A 215 2.42 -0.69 -28.97
N ALA A 216 2.88 0.26 -28.16
CA ALA A 216 2.76 0.20 -26.71
C ALA A 216 1.29 0.12 -26.27
N GLN A 217 0.42 0.91 -26.89
CA GLN A 217 -1.01 0.89 -26.59
C GLN A 217 -1.66 -0.44 -27.00
N ALA A 218 -1.36 -0.96 -28.19
CA ALA A 218 -1.88 -2.25 -28.64
C ALA A 218 -1.45 -3.40 -27.72
N ARG A 219 -0.19 -3.39 -27.28
CA ARG A 219 0.34 -4.36 -26.31
C ARG A 219 -0.32 -4.25 -24.94
N GLU A 220 -0.61 -3.03 -24.47
CA GLU A 220 -1.29 -2.83 -23.20
C GLU A 220 -2.70 -3.42 -23.22
N VAL A 221 -3.43 -3.25 -24.33
CA VAL A 221 -4.75 -3.86 -24.53
C VAL A 221 -4.63 -5.39 -24.52
N GLU A 222 -3.71 -5.95 -25.30
CA GLU A 222 -3.50 -7.40 -25.34
C GLU A 222 -3.10 -7.99 -23.97
N MET A 223 -2.26 -7.27 -23.22
CA MET A 223 -1.87 -7.64 -21.85
C MET A 223 -3.09 -7.66 -20.92
N LYS A 224 -3.94 -6.63 -20.98
CA LYS A 224 -5.17 -6.53 -20.20
C LYS A 224 -6.13 -7.68 -20.51
N ASP A 225 -6.32 -8.00 -21.78
CA ASP A 225 -7.19 -9.09 -22.23
C ASP A 225 -6.70 -10.46 -21.72
N LYS A 226 -5.38 -10.71 -21.78
CA LYS A 226 -4.77 -11.93 -21.24
C LYS A 226 -4.91 -12.04 -19.73
N ILE A 227 -4.75 -10.93 -19.00
CA ILE A 227 -4.94 -10.90 -17.55
C ILE A 227 -6.41 -11.15 -17.20
N ASP A 228 -7.36 -10.49 -17.90
CA ASP A 228 -8.80 -10.70 -17.69
C ASP A 228 -9.18 -12.17 -17.92
N HIS A 229 -8.64 -12.80 -18.95
CA HIS A 229 -8.84 -14.23 -19.20
C HIS A 229 -8.36 -15.09 -18.01
N ILE A 230 -7.12 -14.90 -17.54
CA ILE A 230 -6.56 -15.63 -16.38
C ILE A 230 -7.42 -15.42 -15.13
N LEU A 231 -7.88 -14.19 -14.89
CA LEU A 231 -8.73 -13.89 -13.74
C LEU A 231 -10.09 -14.60 -13.82
N ARG A 232 -10.70 -14.69 -15.00
CA ARG A 232 -11.99 -15.39 -15.21
C ARG A 232 -11.87 -16.91 -15.12
N GLU A 233 -10.70 -17.46 -15.42
CA GLU A 233 -10.44 -18.89 -15.22
C GLU A 233 -10.31 -19.24 -13.74
N HIS A 234 -9.69 -18.36 -12.94
CA HIS A 234 -9.46 -18.61 -11.52
C HIS A 234 -10.63 -18.18 -10.62
N PHE A 235 -11.24 -17.02 -10.89
CA PHE A 235 -12.32 -16.44 -10.10
C PHE A 235 -13.66 -16.51 -10.83
N LYS A 236 -14.72 -16.76 -10.07
CA LYS A 236 -16.08 -16.69 -10.61
C LYS A 236 -16.46 -15.26 -11.00
N LEU A 237 -17.25 -15.12 -12.06
CA LEU A 237 -17.75 -13.84 -12.55
C LEU A 237 -18.55 -13.06 -11.50
N GLU A 238 -19.30 -13.77 -10.65
CA GLU A 238 -20.07 -13.16 -9.55
C GLU A 238 -19.17 -12.36 -8.60
N PHE A 239 -17.94 -12.82 -8.35
CA PHE A 239 -16.99 -12.12 -7.50
C PHE A 239 -16.31 -10.95 -8.25
N LEU A 240 -15.87 -11.19 -9.49
CA LEU A 240 -15.20 -10.15 -10.28
C LEU A 240 -16.11 -8.95 -10.54
N ASN A 241 -17.40 -9.17 -10.76
CA ASN A 241 -18.39 -8.10 -10.97
C ASN A 241 -18.67 -7.23 -9.73
N ARG A 242 -18.16 -7.62 -8.54
CA ARG A 242 -18.29 -6.86 -7.28
C ARG A 242 -17.03 -6.10 -6.89
N ILE A 243 -15.99 -6.21 -7.72
CA ILE A 243 -14.76 -5.44 -7.60
C ILE A 243 -14.96 -4.17 -8.42
N ASP A 244 -14.77 -3.00 -7.80
CA ASP A 244 -14.98 -1.72 -8.50
C ASP A 244 -13.89 -1.47 -9.54
N GLU A 245 -12.64 -1.85 -9.24
CA GLU A 245 -11.51 -1.70 -10.17
C GLU A 245 -10.51 -2.87 -10.02
N ILE A 246 -10.17 -3.50 -11.16
CA ILE A 246 -9.03 -4.41 -11.27
C ILE A 246 -7.81 -3.56 -11.67
N VAL A 247 -6.83 -3.48 -10.78
CA VAL A 247 -5.70 -2.57 -10.90
C VAL A 247 -4.42 -3.37 -11.20
N ILE A 248 -3.86 -3.15 -12.38
CA ILE A 248 -2.64 -3.83 -12.82
C ILE A 248 -1.41 -3.02 -12.39
N PHE A 249 -0.49 -3.68 -11.70
CA PHE A 249 0.81 -3.15 -11.31
C PHE A 249 1.88 -3.65 -12.27
N LYS A 250 2.62 -2.73 -12.87
CA LYS A 250 3.67 -3.03 -13.84
C LYS A 250 4.98 -3.35 -13.13
N SER A 251 5.87 -4.06 -13.83
CA SER A 251 7.24 -4.24 -13.34
C SER A 251 7.93 -2.89 -13.16
N LEU A 252 8.77 -2.78 -12.13
CA LEU A 252 9.47 -1.54 -11.83
C LEU A 252 10.56 -1.28 -12.88
N SER A 253 10.56 -0.08 -13.44
CA SER A 253 11.65 0.40 -14.29
C SER A 253 12.91 0.68 -13.46
N LYS A 254 14.07 0.79 -14.11
CA LYS A 254 15.32 1.12 -13.42
C LYS A 254 15.27 2.51 -12.78
N GLU A 255 14.60 3.46 -13.43
CA GLU A 255 14.38 4.82 -12.93
C GLU A 255 13.46 4.80 -11.70
N ALA A 256 12.39 4.01 -11.75
CA ALA A 256 11.50 3.82 -10.60
C ALA A 256 12.26 3.20 -9.42
N LEU A 257 13.09 2.18 -9.66
CA LEU A 257 13.90 1.57 -8.61
C LEU A 257 14.89 2.57 -8.00
N ASN A 258 15.57 3.39 -8.82
CA ASN A 258 16.50 4.40 -8.30
C ASN A 258 15.78 5.39 -7.36
N LYS A 259 14.57 5.84 -7.70
CA LYS A 259 13.75 6.66 -6.81
C LYS A 259 13.37 5.93 -5.52
N ILE A 260 13.07 4.63 -5.57
CA ILE A 260 12.79 3.83 -4.36
C ILE A 260 14.05 3.74 -3.48
N VAL A 261 15.25 3.62 -4.06
CA VAL A 261 16.52 3.68 -3.32
C VAL A 261 16.65 5.01 -2.59
N GLU A 262 16.34 6.12 -3.24
CA GLU A 262 16.35 7.44 -2.61
C GLU A 262 15.41 7.51 -1.40
N LEU A 263 14.16 7.04 -1.56
CA LEU A 263 13.19 7.00 -0.46
C LEU A 263 13.66 6.13 0.72
N GLU A 264 14.28 4.99 0.46
CA GLU A 264 14.81 4.13 1.53
C GLU A 264 16.03 4.76 2.22
N LEU A 265 16.91 5.43 1.47
CA LEU A 265 18.04 6.18 2.04
C LEU A 265 17.60 7.40 2.86
N ASP A 266 16.51 8.07 2.46
CA ASP A 266 15.94 9.16 3.24
C ASP A 266 15.41 8.68 4.59
N LYS A 267 14.79 7.49 4.66
CA LYS A 267 14.40 6.85 5.93
C LYS A 267 15.62 6.58 6.81
N VAL A 268 16.75 6.19 6.22
CA VAL A 268 18.02 6.02 6.97
C VAL A 268 18.50 7.37 7.50
N SER A 269 18.47 8.40 6.65
CA SER A 269 18.86 9.77 7.03
C SER A 269 18.02 10.30 8.21
N GLN A 270 16.70 10.11 8.18
CA GLN A 270 15.81 10.50 9.26
C GLN A 270 16.13 9.80 10.59
N ARG A 271 16.43 8.49 10.57
CA ARG A 271 16.80 7.75 11.79
C ARG A 271 18.14 8.22 12.37
N LEU A 272 19.10 8.57 11.52
CA LEU A 272 20.40 9.09 11.95
C LEU A 272 20.30 10.52 12.46
N ALA A 273 19.41 11.33 11.89
CA ALA A 273 19.17 12.69 12.35
C ALA A 273 18.67 12.74 13.80
N VAL A 274 17.88 11.75 14.25
CA VAL A 274 17.47 11.58 15.66
C VAL A 274 18.67 11.35 16.58
N LYS A 275 19.76 10.78 16.07
CA LYS A 275 21.05 10.61 16.77
C LYS A 275 22.02 11.79 16.55
N GLY A 276 21.54 12.89 15.98
CA GLY A 276 22.36 14.06 15.65
C GLY A 276 23.39 13.83 14.55
N ILE A 277 23.27 12.77 13.76
CA ILE A 277 24.19 12.45 12.65
C ILE A 277 23.52 12.85 11.33
N LYS A 278 24.19 13.67 10.52
CA LYS A 278 23.72 14.00 9.16
C LYS A 278 24.24 12.95 8.18
N PHE A 279 23.37 12.41 7.34
CA PHE A 279 23.73 11.39 6.36
C PHE A 279 23.55 11.90 4.93
N LYS A 280 24.54 11.67 4.07
CA LYS A 280 24.51 11.95 2.63
C LYS A 280 24.97 10.70 1.87
N ALA A 281 24.25 10.34 0.82
CA ALA A 281 24.63 9.24 -0.09
C ALA A 281 25.06 9.81 -1.45
N THR A 282 26.19 9.35 -1.98
CA THR A 282 26.63 9.75 -3.33
C THR A 282 25.77 9.12 -4.43
N ALA A 283 25.79 9.73 -5.62
CA ALA A 283 25.14 9.15 -6.80
C ALA A 283 25.70 7.76 -7.16
N LYS A 284 26.99 7.52 -6.91
CA LYS A 284 27.64 6.22 -7.12
C LYS A 284 27.05 5.15 -6.21
N LEU A 285 26.86 5.45 -4.92
CA LEU A 285 26.22 4.56 -3.97
C LEU A 285 24.77 4.26 -4.37
N LYS A 286 23.99 5.28 -4.72
CA LYS A 286 22.60 5.09 -5.19
C LYS A 286 22.53 4.16 -6.40
N LYS A 287 23.40 4.36 -7.39
CA LYS A 287 23.50 3.49 -8.57
C LYS A 287 23.89 2.06 -8.20
N PHE A 288 24.90 1.89 -7.34
CA PHE A 288 25.32 0.57 -6.87
C PHE A 288 24.21 -0.19 -6.14
N LEU A 289 23.47 0.48 -5.27
CA LEU A 289 22.33 -0.11 -4.56
C LEU A 289 21.18 -0.44 -5.52
N THR A 290 20.94 0.39 -6.53
CA THR A 290 19.96 0.12 -7.60
C THR A 290 20.36 -1.13 -8.40
N ASP A 291 21.62 -1.21 -8.85
CA ASP A 291 22.11 -2.31 -9.68
C ASP A 291 22.13 -3.65 -8.90
N LYS A 292 22.48 -3.64 -7.60
CA LYS A 292 22.42 -4.84 -6.74
C LYS A 292 21.02 -5.18 -6.24
N GLY A 293 20.15 -4.19 -6.09
CA GLY A 293 18.79 -4.35 -5.58
C GLY A 293 17.74 -4.62 -6.65
N TYR A 294 18.12 -4.52 -7.94
CA TYR A 294 17.23 -4.78 -9.06
C TYR A 294 17.10 -6.28 -9.32
N ASP A 295 15.88 -6.77 -9.15
CA ASP A 295 15.50 -8.11 -9.56
C ASP A 295 14.19 -8.05 -10.35
N VAL A 296 14.22 -8.49 -11.61
CA VAL A 296 13.06 -8.50 -12.52
C VAL A 296 11.92 -9.38 -11.97
N THR A 297 12.25 -10.39 -11.16
CA THR A 297 11.30 -11.34 -10.58
C THR A 297 10.74 -10.87 -9.24
N PHE A 298 11.57 -10.27 -8.38
CA PHE A 298 11.20 -9.90 -7.01
C PHE A 298 10.95 -8.40 -6.81
N GLY A 299 11.07 -7.57 -7.86
CA GLY A 299 10.88 -6.13 -7.78
C GLY A 299 11.83 -5.48 -6.79
N ALA A 300 11.33 -4.53 -5.99
CA ALA A 300 12.14 -3.86 -4.96
C ALA A 300 12.29 -4.66 -3.66
N ARG A 301 11.77 -5.89 -3.56
CA ARG A 301 11.81 -6.69 -2.31
C ARG A 301 13.25 -6.97 -1.83
N PRO A 302 14.23 -7.31 -2.70
CA PRO A 302 15.62 -7.52 -2.28
C PRO A 302 16.29 -6.23 -1.78
N LEU A 303 15.83 -5.06 -2.21
CA LEU A 303 16.51 -3.79 -1.98
C LEU A 303 16.71 -3.48 -0.49
N LYS A 304 15.69 -3.71 0.34
CA LYS A 304 15.80 -3.49 1.80
C LYS A 304 16.92 -4.34 2.41
N ARG A 305 17.04 -5.60 1.97
CA ARG A 305 18.11 -6.50 2.42
C ARG A 305 19.48 -6.05 1.91
N VAL A 306 19.56 -5.55 0.67
CA VAL A 306 20.80 -5.00 0.12
C VAL A 306 21.24 -3.77 0.91
N ILE A 307 20.33 -2.83 1.17
CA ILE A 307 20.61 -1.64 1.99
C ILE A 307 21.02 -2.04 3.40
N GLN A 308 20.31 -3.00 4.02
CA GLN A 308 20.67 -3.50 5.34
C GLN A 308 22.10 -4.05 5.36
N ASN A 309 22.37 -5.05 4.52
CA ASN A 309 23.63 -5.78 4.55
C ASN A 309 24.84 -5.00 4.03
N GLN A 310 24.65 -4.07 3.08
CA GLN A 310 25.75 -3.33 2.45
C GLN A 310 25.98 -1.97 3.09
N LEU A 311 24.95 -1.32 3.64
CA LEU A 311 25.04 0.03 4.18
C LEU A 311 24.82 0.05 5.70
N LEU A 312 23.69 -0.47 6.19
CA LEU A 312 23.32 -0.29 7.60
C LEU A 312 24.21 -1.06 8.57
N ASP A 313 24.58 -2.29 8.23
CA ASP A 313 25.40 -3.14 9.10
C ASP A 313 26.78 -2.52 9.32
N GLU A 314 27.43 -2.04 8.25
CA GLU A 314 28.74 -1.37 8.33
C GLU A 314 28.63 0.01 9.03
N LEU A 315 27.59 0.78 8.73
CA LEU A 315 27.34 2.05 9.39
C LEU A 315 27.15 1.87 10.90
N ALA A 316 26.41 0.84 11.32
CA ALA A 316 26.19 0.52 12.71
C ALA A 316 27.51 0.15 13.41
N LEU A 317 28.36 -0.65 12.76
CA LEU A 317 29.68 -0.98 13.26
C LEU A 317 30.54 0.27 13.50
N GLN A 318 30.60 1.19 12.54
CA GLN A 318 31.41 2.41 12.67
C GLN A 318 30.89 3.38 13.75
N ILE A 319 29.58 3.41 13.99
CA ILE A 319 28.99 4.17 15.10
C ILE A 319 29.38 3.53 16.44
N ILE A 320 29.29 2.20 16.56
CA ILE A 320 29.65 1.47 17.78
C ILE A 320 31.14 1.59 18.10
N GLU A 321 32.00 1.55 17.07
CA GLU A 321 33.44 1.77 17.21
C GLU A 321 33.81 3.25 17.50
N GLY A 322 32.82 4.16 17.49
CA GLY A 322 33.03 5.58 17.74
C GLY A 322 33.75 6.32 16.61
N LYS A 323 33.81 5.75 15.40
CA LYS A 323 34.38 6.39 14.20
C LYS A 323 33.45 7.45 13.61
N ILE A 324 32.14 7.28 13.81
CA ILE A 324 31.10 8.26 13.46
C ILE A 324 30.42 8.70 14.74
N LYS A 325 30.34 10.02 14.97
CA LYS A 325 29.84 10.61 16.21
C LYS A 325 28.71 11.60 15.95
N GLU A 326 28.01 11.93 17.02
CA GLU A 326 27.00 12.98 17.02
C GLU A 326 27.57 14.33 16.57
N GLY A 327 26.80 15.08 15.78
CA GLY A 327 27.19 16.37 15.21
C GLY A 327 28.04 16.29 13.94
N GLU A 328 28.34 15.09 13.45
CA GLU A 328 29.09 14.89 12.21
C GLU A 328 28.15 14.70 11.00
N THR A 329 28.67 15.04 9.82
CA THR A 329 28.06 14.66 8.54
C THR A 329 28.83 13.49 7.96
N VAL A 330 28.17 12.34 7.84
CA VAL A 330 28.72 11.17 7.15
C VAL A 330 28.27 11.17 5.69
N ILE A 331 29.25 11.02 4.80
CA ILE A 331 29.07 10.82 3.37
C ILE A 331 29.36 9.35 3.06
N SER A 332 28.37 8.62 2.57
CA SER A 332 28.51 7.23 2.14
C SER A 332 28.73 7.16 0.63
N ASP A 333 29.78 6.45 0.22
CA ASP A 333 30.21 6.28 -1.17
C ASP A 333 30.58 4.81 -1.47
N ILE A 334 30.98 4.54 -2.70
CA ILE A 334 31.48 3.22 -3.14
C ILE A 334 32.95 3.33 -3.52
N ASP A 335 33.76 2.43 -2.95
CA ASP A 335 35.14 2.19 -3.33
C ASP A 335 35.40 0.69 -3.48
N ASN A 336 35.99 0.26 -4.60
CA ASN A 336 36.25 -1.15 -4.92
C ASN A 336 35.05 -2.10 -4.66
N ASN A 337 33.84 -1.69 -5.08
CA ASN A 337 32.58 -2.41 -4.85
C ASN A 337 32.19 -2.63 -3.37
N LYS A 338 32.80 -1.89 -2.45
CA LYS A 338 32.45 -1.85 -1.02
C LYS A 338 31.92 -0.47 -0.65
N VAL A 339 30.94 -0.46 0.24
CA VAL A 339 30.43 0.79 0.83
C VAL A 339 31.48 1.33 1.79
N VAL A 340 31.79 2.61 1.65
CA VAL A 340 32.73 3.33 2.50
C VAL A 340 32.07 4.59 3.05
N PHE A 341 32.50 5.00 4.24
CA PHE A 341 31.99 6.19 4.92
C PHE A 341 33.13 7.19 5.09
N ARG A 342 32.85 8.46 4.80
CA ARG A 342 33.77 9.58 4.95
C ARG A 342 33.08 10.67 5.75
N LEU A 343 33.80 11.30 6.67
CA LEU A 343 33.28 12.46 7.38
C LEU A 343 33.48 13.70 6.52
N GLU A 344 32.45 14.56 6.43
CA GLU A 344 32.58 15.86 5.79
C GLU A 344 33.48 16.74 6.67
N GLU A 345 34.62 17.18 6.15
CA GLU A 345 35.52 18.07 6.89
C GLU A 345 34.76 19.34 7.30
N LYS A 346 34.78 19.67 8.60
CA LYS A 346 34.27 20.94 9.09
C LYS A 346 35.18 22.05 8.53
N VAL A 347 34.73 22.75 7.50
CA VAL A 347 35.37 24.00 7.08
C VAL A 347 35.33 24.94 8.29
N PRO A 348 36.47 25.34 8.88
CA PRO A 348 36.46 26.24 10.02
C PRO A 348 35.80 27.55 9.59
N ALA A 349 34.78 27.97 10.34
CA ALA A 349 34.10 29.23 10.11
C ALA A 349 35.16 30.33 10.06
N LYS A 350 35.30 31.00 8.91
CA LYS A 350 36.14 32.20 8.80
C LYS A 350 35.68 33.17 9.87
N ILE A 351 36.51 33.37 10.89
CA ILE A 351 36.37 34.42 11.88
C ILE A 351 36.37 35.72 11.06
N LYS A 352 35.19 36.37 10.97
CA LYS A 352 35.13 37.76 10.52
C LYS A 352 35.79 38.57 11.62
N HIS A 353 37.00 39.07 11.34
CA HIS A 353 37.66 40.09 12.16
C HIS A 353 36.91 41.42 12.10
#